data_AF-A0A2A8HTJ5-F1
#
_entry.id   AF-A0A2A8HTJ5-F1
#
_cell.length_a   1.000
_cell.length_b   1.000
_cell.length_c   1.000
_cell.angle_alpha   90.00
_cell.angle_beta   90.00
_cell.angle_gamma   90.00
#
_symmetry.space_group_name_H-M   'P 1'
#
loop_
_entity.id
_entity.type
_entity.pdbx_description
1 polymer ?
#
loop_
_entity_poly.entity_id
_entity_poly.type
_entity_poly.pdbx_seq_one_letter_code
_entity_poly.pdbx_strand_id
1 'polypeptide(L)'
;MQHDAGRGRHRHAGYGSGRLGCDNAHVQYRPRLLSDNSPSYIACELAEYIEAQAMSHVRGAPFHPQTQGKIERWHQTLKNRVLLENYFLPGDLEAQIEAFVEHYNHQRYHESLSNVTPADAYFGRAPAIIQQRERIKRKTIAHRRLQHRKLAAQHQPQDKADAASLIYAASGAKCSDD
;
A
#
# COMPACT_ATOMS: atom_id res chain seq x y z
N MET A 1 64.36 -16.54 -25.52
CA MET A 1 63.63 -17.77 -25.87
C MET A 1 63.73 -18.68 -24.66
N GLN A 2 62.71 -19.11 -23.91
CA GLN A 2 61.24 -19.17 -24.02
C GLN A 2 60.66 -18.81 -22.62
N HIS A 3 59.71 -17.89 -22.54
CA HIS A 3 58.35 -18.05 -22.00
C HIS A 3 58.04 -19.33 -21.20
N ASP A 4 57.65 -19.19 -19.93
CA ASP A 4 56.36 -19.73 -19.46
C ASP A 4 55.83 -19.00 -18.22
N ALA A 5 54.51 -18.92 -18.12
CA ALA A 5 53.72 -18.05 -17.25
C ALA A 5 52.88 -18.84 -16.22
N GLY A 6 52.43 -18.15 -15.18
CA GLY A 6 51.32 -18.57 -14.30
C GLY A 6 51.76 -19.14 -12.95
N ARG A 7 51.14 -18.83 -11.81
CA ARG A 7 49.77 -18.38 -11.55
C ARG A 7 49.77 -17.46 -10.33
N GLY A 8 49.24 -16.25 -10.53
CA GLY A 8 48.94 -15.31 -9.46
C GLY A 8 47.87 -15.89 -8.54
N ARG A 9 48.15 -15.86 -7.24
CA ARG A 9 47.15 -16.06 -6.18
C ARG A 9 46.20 -14.87 -6.22
N HIS A 10 45.13 -15.00 -7.00
CA HIS A 10 43.98 -14.10 -6.91
C HIS A 10 43.32 -14.34 -5.55
N ARG A 11 43.58 -13.40 -4.63
CA ARG A 11 42.80 -13.23 -3.41
C ARG A 11 41.38 -12.91 -3.87
N HIS A 12 40.43 -13.80 -3.61
CA HIS A 12 39.02 -13.46 -3.73
C HIS A 12 38.73 -12.37 -2.71
N ALA A 13 38.59 -11.15 -3.21
CA ALA A 13 38.01 -10.04 -2.49
C ALA A 13 36.61 -10.45 -2.03
N GLY A 14 36.36 -10.29 -0.73
CA GLY A 14 35.06 -10.56 -0.13
C GLY A 14 33.99 -9.74 -0.84
N TYR A 15 33.02 -10.43 -1.42
CA TYR A 15 31.75 -9.80 -1.75
C TYR A 15 31.13 -9.35 -0.43
N GLY A 16 31.04 -8.03 -0.27
CA GLY A 16 30.41 -7.41 0.87
C GLY A 16 29.04 -8.03 1.09
N SER A 17 28.81 -8.52 2.31
CA SER A 17 27.50 -8.90 2.82
C SER A 17 26.56 -7.71 2.58
N GLY A 18 25.78 -7.81 1.50
CA GLY A 18 24.68 -6.90 1.25
C GLY A 18 23.73 -7.05 2.41
N ARG A 19 23.59 -5.99 3.21
CA ARG A 19 22.63 -5.93 4.31
C ARG A 19 21.26 -6.25 3.75
N LEU A 20 20.77 -7.45 4.02
CA LEU A 20 19.37 -7.76 3.79
C LEU A 20 18.56 -6.81 4.66
N GLY A 21 17.47 -6.25 4.13
CA GLY A 21 16.52 -5.43 4.89
C GLY A 21 15.85 -6.15 6.08
N CYS A 22 16.30 -7.35 6.43
CA CYS A 22 15.91 -8.14 7.59
C CYS A 22 16.47 -7.60 8.90
N ASP A 23 17.60 -6.88 8.87
CA ASP A 23 18.31 -6.46 10.09
C ASP A 23 17.53 -5.40 10.90
N ASN A 24 16.68 -4.62 10.24
CA ASN A 24 15.97 -3.48 10.82
C ASN A 24 14.48 -3.72 11.04
N ALA A 25 13.97 -4.93 10.76
CA ALA A 25 12.56 -5.24 10.93
C ALA A 25 12.31 -5.71 12.37
N HIS A 26 11.43 -5.02 13.09
CA HIS A 26 11.07 -5.40 14.45
C HIS A 26 10.07 -6.56 14.42
N VAL A 27 10.56 -7.77 14.18
CA VAL A 27 9.75 -8.99 14.05
C VAL A 27 9.97 -9.88 15.27
N GLN A 28 8.88 -10.37 15.89
CA GLN A 28 8.96 -11.30 17.04
C GLN A 28 9.65 -12.62 16.70
N TYR A 29 9.64 -13.03 15.43
CA TYR A 29 10.28 -14.24 14.92
C TYR A 29 11.11 -13.90 13.70
N ARG A 30 12.25 -14.60 13.52
CA ARG A 30 13.03 -14.48 12.30
C ARG A 30 12.15 -14.79 11.08
N PRO A 31 12.27 -14.01 10.00
CA PRO A 31 11.48 -14.21 8.80
C PRO A 31 11.76 -15.59 8.21
N ARG A 32 10.74 -16.14 7.56
CA ARG A 32 10.80 -17.41 6.84
C ARG A 32 10.70 -17.12 5.36
N LEU A 33 11.51 -17.80 4.55
CA LEU A 33 11.37 -17.78 3.09
C LEU A 33 10.29 -18.77 2.68
N LEU A 34 9.36 -18.34 1.84
CA LEU A 34 8.40 -19.19 1.14
C LEU A 34 8.68 -19.10 -0.36
N SER A 35 9.03 -20.22 -1.00
CA SER A 35 9.33 -20.24 -2.43
C SER A 35 8.62 -21.38 -3.17
N ASP A 36 8.68 -21.32 -4.50
CA ASP A 36 8.38 -22.46 -5.35
C ASP A 36 9.54 -23.47 -5.37
N ASN A 37 9.41 -24.49 -6.21
CA ASN A 37 10.38 -25.57 -6.39
C ASN A 37 11.24 -25.38 -7.66
N SER A 38 11.45 -24.15 -8.12
CA SER A 38 12.34 -23.93 -9.26
C SER A 38 13.80 -24.20 -8.85
N PRO A 39 14.68 -24.60 -9.80
CA PRO A 39 16.04 -25.06 -9.49
C PRO A 39 16.87 -24.05 -8.68
N SER A 40 16.67 -22.74 -8.90
CA SER A 40 17.32 -21.68 -8.14
C SER A 40 16.98 -21.69 -6.65
N TYR A 41 15.78 -22.11 -6.27
CA TYR A 41 15.38 -22.21 -4.86
C TYR A 41 15.66 -23.57 -4.22
N ILE A 42 16.13 -24.56 -4.99
CA ILE A 42 16.54 -25.88 -4.49
C ILE A 42 18.07 -25.97 -4.35
N ALA A 43 18.81 -25.02 -4.91
CA ALA A 43 20.26 -24.96 -4.86
C ALA A 43 20.81 -25.01 -3.42
N CYS A 44 21.87 -25.80 -3.21
CA CYS A 44 22.53 -25.93 -1.91
C CYS A 44 23.03 -24.59 -1.37
N GLU A 45 23.58 -23.73 -2.23
CA GLU A 45 24.10 -22.41 -1.85
C GLU A 45 23.03 -21.53 -1.18
N LEU A 46 21.79 -21.55 -1.68
CA LEU A 46 20.69 -20.81 -1.05
C LEU A 46 20.31 -21.40 0.30
N ALA A 47 20.32 -22.74 0.43
CA ALA A 47 20.00 -23.41 1.68
C ALA A 47 21.04 -23.07 2.77
N GLU A 48 22.33 -23.14 2.44
CA GLU A 48 23.44 -22.75 3.31
C GLU A 48 23.32 -21.30 3.76
N TYR A 49 22.97 -20.40 2.83
CA TYR A 49 22.75 -18.99 3.15
C TYR A 49 21.59 -18.78 4.14
N ILE A 50 20.43 -19.41 3.90
CA ILE A 50 19.25 -19.29 4.76
C ILE A 50 19.55 -19.83 6.17
N GLU A 51 20.27 -20.95 6.26
CA GLU A 51 20.70 -21.54 7.52
C GLU A 51 21.66 -20.61 8.27
N ALA A 52 22.64 -20.01 7.58
CA ALA A 52 23.55 -19.04 8.16
C ALA A 52 22.83 -17.79 8.71
N GLN A 53 21.71 -17.39 8.08
CA GLN A 53 20.84 -16.31 8.59
C GLN A 53 19.89 -16.79 9.72
N ALA A 54 19.95 -18.06 10.11
CA ALA A 54 18.99 -18.77 10.97
C ALA A 54 17.52 -18.47 10.62
N MET A 55 17.25 -18.43 9.33
CA MET A 55 15.92 -18.35 8.75
C MET A 55 15.43 -19.77 8.43
N SER A 56 14.11 -19.95 8.34
CA SER A 56 13.55 -21.20 7.83
C SER A 56 13.13 -21.06 6.38
N HIS A 57 13.19 -22.15 5.62
CA HIS A 57 12.70 -22.21 4.25
C HIS A 57 11.52 -23.18 4.15
N VAL A 58 10.39 -22.69 3.65
CA VAL A 58 9.20 -23.49 3.36
C VAL A 58 8.96 -23.49 1.86
N ARG A 59 8.70 -24.67 1.32
CA ARG A 59 8.40 -24.86 -0.09
C ARG A 59 6.89 -25.05 -0.25
N GLY A 60 6.34 -24.38 -1.26
CA GLY A 60 4.95 -24.63 -1.67
C GLY A 60 4.78 -26.09 -2.09
N ALA A 61 3.64 -26.69 -1.75
CA ALA A 61 3.28 -28.00 -2.28
C ALA A 61 3.27 -27.95 -3.83
N PRO A 62 3.75 -29.00 -4.51
CA PRO A 62 3.67 -29.09 -5.96
C PRO A 62 2.25 -28.85 -6.46
N PHE A 63 2.09 -28.06 -7.52
CA PHE A 63 0.79 -27.71 -8.13
C PHE A 63 -0.20 -26.96 -7.22
N HIS A 64 0.31 -26.19 -6.24
CA HIS A 64 -0.54 -25.35 -5.37
C HIS A 64 -0.36 -23.84 -5.65
N PRO A 65 -0.94 -23.31 -6.75
CA PRO A 65 -0.74 -21.92 -7.20
C PRO A 65 -1.19 -20.86 -6.19
N GLN A 66 -2.13 -21.19 -5.29
CA GLN A 66 -2.62 -20.23 -4.28
C GLN A 66 -1.55 -19.83 -3.25
N THR A 67 -0.52 -20.66 -3.03
CA THR A 67 0.50 -20.40 -2.01
C THR A 67 1.43 -19.25 -2.41
N GLN A 68 1.60 -19.00 -3.70
CA GLN A 68 2.50 -17.97 -4.25
C GLN A 68 1.76 -16.77 -4.84
N GLY A 69 0.42 -16.71 -4.72
CA GLY A 69 -0.39 -15.68 -5.36
C GLY A 69 -0.03 -14.23 -4.99
N LYS A 70 0.58 -13.99 -3.82
CA LYS A 70 1.06 -12.65 -3.42
C LYS A 70 2.22 -12.17 -4.28
N ILE A 71 3.26 -13.00 -4.44
CA ILE A 71 4.44 -12.65 -5.23
C ILE A 71 4.11 -12.65 -6.72
N GLU A 72 3.26 -13.58 -7.17
CA GLU A 72 2.76 -13.60 -8.55
C GLU A 72 1.98 -12.32 -8.90
N ARG A 73 1.06 -11.89 -8.03
CA ARG A 73 0.31 -10.64 -8.21
C ARG A 73 1.23 -9.41 -8.19
N TRP A 74 2.27 -9.42 -7.34
CA TRP A 74 3.26 -8.35 -7.30
C TRP A 74 4.03 -8.27 -8.62
N HIS A 75 4.56 -9.41 -9.12
CA HIS A 75 5.23 -9.48 -10.42
C HIS A 75 4.32 -9.04 -11.56
N GLN A 76 3.06 -9.44 -11.57
CA GLN A 76 2.09 -9.00 -12.58
C GLN A 76 1.92 -7.48 -12.54
N THR A 77 1.82 -6.88 -11.35
CA THR A 77 1.69 -5.42 -11.19
C THR A 77 2.92 -4.68 -11.70
N LEU A 78 4.12 -5.21 -11.44
CA LEU A 78 5.38 -4.68 -11.95
C LEU A 78 5.40 -4.72 -13.48
N LYS A 79 5.15 -5.89 -14.09
CA LYS A 79 5.15 -6.07 -15.54
C LYS A 79 4.15 -5.14 -16.23
N ASN A 80 2.95 -4.99 -15.67
CA ASN A 80 1.90 -4.13 -16.21
C ASN A 80 2.20 -2.63 -16.11
N ARG A 81 3.26 -2.21 -15.40
CA ARG A 81 3.67 -0.80 -15.32
C ARG A 81 4.99 -0.52 -16.00
N VAL A 82 6.00 -1.35 -15.73
CA VAL A 82 7.37 -1.12 -16.20
C VAL A 82 7.57 -1.65 -17.60
N LEU A 83 7.09 -2.86 -17.92
CA LEU A 83 7.34 -3.51 -19.21
C LEU A 83 6.41 -3.06 -20.35
N LEU A 84 5.63 -2.00 -20.13
CA LEU A 84 4.83 -1.38 -21.19
C LEU A 84 5.67 -0.45 -22.08
N GLU A 85 6.88 -0.11 -21.66
CA GLU A 85 7.82 0.76 -22.38
C GLU A 85 9.03 -0.04 -22.88
N ASN A 86 9.61 0.39 -24.01
CA ASN A 86 10.83 -0.20 -24.56
C ASN A 86 12.05 0.49 -23.95
N TYR A 87 12.92 -0.28 -23.31
CA TYR A 87 14.19 0.23 -22.74
C TYR A 87 15.35 -0.15 -23.66
N PHE A 88 16.12 0.84 -24.06
CA PHE A 88 17.27 0.67 -24.96
C PHE A 88 18.59 0.57 -24.19
N LEU A 89 18.61 1.00 -22.93
CA LEU A 89 19.77 0.93 -22.04
C LEU A 89 19.39 0.15 -20.77
N PRO A 90 20.25 -0.77 -20.28
CA PRO A 90 19.98 -1.51 -19.04
C PRO A 90 19.76 -0.61 -17.82
N GLY A 91 20.52 0.49 -17.71
CA GLY A 91 20.41 1.42 -16.58
C GLY A 91 19.05 2.13 -16.49
N ASP A 92 18.39 2.37 -17.63
CA ASP A 92 17.06 2.98 -17.65
C ASP A 92 16.01 2.01 -17.08
N LEU A 93 16.12 0.72 -17.44
CA LEU A 93 15.25 -0.31 -16.89
C LEU A 93 15.45 -0.47 -15.37
N GLU A 94 16.69 -0.48 -14.90
CA GLU A 94 17.01 -0.55 -13.48
C GLU A 94 16.40 0.63 -12.70
N ALA A 95 16.61 1.86 -13.19
CA ALA A 95 16.03 3.07 -12.60
C ALA A 95 14.49 3.01 -12.54
N GLN A 96 13.86 2.45 -13.58
CA GLN A 96 12.41 2.38 -13.65
C GLN A 96 11.82 1.27 -12.77
N ILE A 97 12.54 0.17 -12.58
CA ILE A 97 12.21 -0.83 -11.56
C ILE A 97 12.32 -0.21 -10.16
N GLU A 98 13.39 0.53 -9.87
CA GLU A 98 13.58 1.20 -8.58
C GLU A 98 12.45 2.20 -8.29
N ALA A 99 12.13 3.07 -9.27
CA ALA A 99 11.03 4.02 -9.16
C ALA A 99 9.67 3.33 -8.93
N PHE A 100 9.44 2.19 -9.58
CA PHE A 100 8.23 1.38 -9.33
C PHE A 100 8.21 0.84 -7.89
N VAL A 101 9.31 0.27 -7.41
CA VAL A 101 9.40 -0.31 -6.06
C VAL A 101 9.14 0.76 -5.00
N GLU A 102 9.78 1.92 -5.14
CA GLU A 102 9.60 3.06 -4.24
C GLU A 102 8.13 3.50 -4.20
N HIS A 103 7.53 3.72 -5.37
CA HIS A 103 6.13 4.10 -5.45
C HIS A 103 5.20 3.03 -4.85
N TYR A 104 5.41 1.75 -5.17
CA TYR A 104 4.56 0.65 -4.71
C TYR A 104 4.59 0.52 -3.19
N ASN A 105 5.77 0.62 -2.59
CA ASN A 105 5.98 0.40 -1.15
C ASN A 105 5.69 1.62 -0.29
N HIS A 106 5.97 2.83 -0.78
CA HIS A 106 5.96 4.04 0.06
C HIS A 106 4.87 5.06 -0.30
N GLN A 107 4.26 4.97 -1.48
CA GLN A 107 3.32 5.99 -1.96
C GLN A 107 1.94 5.42 -2.28
N ARG A 108 1.89 4.19 -2.84
CA ARG A 108 0.63 3.56 -3.24
C ARG A 108 -0.14 3.08 -2.01
N TYR A 109 -1.38 3.52 -1.88
CA TYR A 109 -2.33 2.97 -0.93
C TYR A 109 -2.95 1.67 -1.46
N HIS A 110 -3.11 0.69 -0.57
CA HIS A 110 -3.71 -0.60 -0.91
C HIS A 110 -4.97 -0.84 -0.09
N GLU A 111 -6.08 -1.12 -0.76
CA GLU A 111 -7.39 -1.33 -0.13
C GLU A 111 -7.38 -2.51 0.84
N SER A 112 -6.71 -3.61 0.46
CA SER A 112 -6.51 -4.79 1.31
C SER A 112 -5.74 -4.49 2.60
N LEU A 113 -5.06 -3.34 2.67
CA LEU A 113 -4.34 -2.83 3.84
C LEU A 113 -5.07 -1.64 4.48
N SER A 114 -6.39 -1.52 4.35
CA SER A 114 -7.16 -0.36 4.87
C SER A 114 -6.64 0.99 4.35
N ASN A 115 -6.17 1.02 3.10
CA ASN A 115 -5.56 2.18 2.46
C ASN A 115 -4.34 2.74 3.21
N VAL A 116 -3.50 1.87 3.78
CA VAL A 116 -2.13 2.24 4.16
C VAL A 116 -1.14 1.76 3.11
N THR A 117 0.10 2.26 3.18
CA THR A 117 1.18 1.81 2.29
C THR A 117 1.76 0.48 2.78
N PRO A 118 2.35 -0.35 1.91
CA PRO A 118 2.99 -1.60 2.33
C PRO A 118 4.11 -1.36 3.35
N ALA A 119 4.90 -0.29 3.19
CA ALA A 119 5.94 0.07 4.16
C ALA A 119 5.35 0.40 5.53
N ASP A 120 4.25 1.17 5.59
CA ASP A 120 3.60 1.47 6.88
C ASP A 120 3.03 0.22 7.57
N ALA A 121 2.51 -0.72 6.79
CA ALA A 121 2.08 -2.01 7.32
C ALA A 121 3.27 -2.82 7.83
N TYR A 122 4.34 -2.91 7.05
CA TYR A 122 5.55 -3.67 7.38
C TYR A 122 6.25 -3.15 8.64
N PHE A 123 6.40 -1.84 8.77
CA PHE A 123 7.02 -1.20 9.95
C PHE A 123 6.04 -1.03 11.13
N GLY A 124 4.85 -1.63 11.08
CA GLY A 124 3.88 -1.60 12.20
C GLY A 124 3.24 -0.24 12.47
N ARG A 125 3.34 0.72 11.53
CA ARG A 125 2.76 2.08 11.66
C ARG A 125 1.26 2.12 11.34
N ALA A 126 0.74 1.10 10.66
CA ALA A 126 -0.64 1.05 10.19
C ALA A 126 -1.71 1.29 11.30
N PRO A 127 -1.64 0.68 12.50
CA PRO A 127 -2.65 0.87 13.54
C PRO A 127 -2.77 2.34 13.97
N ALA A 128 -1.63 3.03 14.14
CA ALA A 128 -1.61 4.45 14.53
C ALA A 128 -2.23 5.35 13.45
N ILE A 129 -1.92 5.09 12.17
CA ILE A 129 -2.49 5.82 11.02
C ILE A 129 -4.01 5.65 10.99
N ILE A 130 -4.49 4.40 11.13
CA ILE A 130 -5.93 4.09 11.08
C ILE A 130 -6.68 4.75 12.24
N GLN A 131 -6.14 4.67 13.47
CA GLN A 131 -6.75 5.32 14.63
C GLN A 131 -6.83 6.83 14.48
N GLN A 132 -5.77 7.46 13.96
CA GLN A 132 -5.76 8.90 13.72
C GLN A 132 -6.80 9.30 12.67
N ARG A 133 -6.93 8.54 11.58
CA ARG A 133 -7.96 8.77 10.55
C ARG A 133 -9.37 8.67 11.12
N GLU A 134 -9.65 7.66 11.94
CA GLU A 134 -10.95 7.51 12.60
C GLU A 134 -11.26 8.69 13.53
N ARG A 135 -10.27 9.18 14.27
CA ARG A 135 -10.43 10.37 15.12
C ARG A 135 -10.78 11.62 14.29
N ILE A 136 -10.07 11.85 13.19
CA ILE A 136 -10.33 12.98 12.28
C ILE A 136 -11.73 12.86 11.66
N LYS A 137 -12.12 11.67 11.20
CA LYS A 137 -13.44 11.39 10.62
C LYS A 137 -14.56 11.71 11.60
N ARG A 138 -14.45 11.24 12.86
CA ARG A 138 -15.44 11.53 13.92
C ARG A 138 -15.57 13.03 14.19
N LYS A 139 -14.45 13.75 14.33
CA LYS A 139 -14.44 15.21 14.52
C LYS A 139 -15.10 15.94 13.35
N THR A 140 -14.79 15.53 12.13
CA THR A 140 -15.34 16.13 10.91
C THR A 140 -16.85 15.94 10.83
N ILE A 141 -17.36 14.74 11.13
CA ILE A 141 -18.80 14.46 11.15
C ILE A 141 -19.51 15.29 12.23
N ALA A 142 -18.95 15.39 13.44
CA ALA A 142 -19.51 16.20 14.52
C ALA A 142 -19.56 17.69 14.14
N HIS A 143 -18.49 18.21 13.55
CA HIS A 143 -18.43 19.60 13.10
C HIS A 143 -19.47 19.89 12.01
N ARG A 144 -19.57 19.03 10.99
CA ARG A 144 -20.58 19.15 9.93
C ARG A 144 -22.00 19.14 10.51
N ARG A 145 -22.30 18.23 11.44
CA ARG A 145 -23.61 18.18 12.12
C ARG A 145 -23.92 19.47 12.88
N LEU A 146 -22.94 20.04 13.57
CA LEU A 146 -23.11 21.32 14.28
C LEU A 146 -23.40 22.47 13.31
N GLN A 147 -22.63 22.56 12.22
CA GLN A 147 -22.85 23.58 11.18
C GLN A 147 -24.24 23.46 10.56
N HIS A 148 -24.68 22.25 10.19
CA HIS A 148 -26.02 22.02 9.66
C HIS A 148 -27.11 22.44 10.66
N ARG A 149 -26.95 22.13 11.96
CA ARG A 149 -27.91 22.57 13.00
C ARG A 149 -27.95 24.09 13.14
N LYS A 150 -26.80 24.77 13.08
CA LYS A 150 -26.72 26.25 13.13
C LYS A 150 -27.41 26.88 11.92
N LEU A 151 -27.13 26.38 10.71
CA LEU A 151 -27.77 26.85 9.48
C LEU A 151 -29.28 26.64 9.52
N ALA A 152 -29.75 25.47 9.98
CA ALA A 152 -31.19 25.19 10.11
C ALA A 152 -31.88 26.08 11.16
N ALA A 153 -31.19 26.46 12.24
CA ALA A 153 -31.70 27.40 13.23
C ALA A 153 -31.73 28.84 12.71
N GLN A 154 -30.76 29.23 11.88
CA GLN A 154 -30.70 30.55 11.22
C GLN A 154 -31.71 30.68 10.07
N HIS A 155 -32.02 29.58 9.39
CA HIS A 155 -33.05 29.47 8.36
C HIS A 155 -34.34 28.88 8.92
N GLN A 156 -34.79 29.36 10.08
CA GLN A 156 -36.16 29.14 10.53
C GLN A 156 -37.10 29.69 9.43
N PRO A 157 -38.06 28.89 8.93
CA PRO A 157 -38.92 29.34 7.84
C PRO A 157 -39.85 30.46 8.34
N GLN A 158 -39.53 31.70 7.99
CA GLN A 158 -40.53 32.79 7.98
C GLN A 158 -41.66 32.49 6.97
N ASP A 159 -41.43 31.58 6.01
CA ASP A 159 -42.39 31.16 4.98
C ASP A 159 -43.71 30.54 5.50
N LYS A 160 -43.79 30.10 6.77
CA LYS A 160 -45.06 29.54 7.30
C LYS A 160 -46.02 30.61 7.84
N ALA A 161 -45.54 31.81 8.14
CA ALA A 161 -46.40 32.92 8.56
C ALA A 161 -47.04 33.62 7.35
N ASP A 162 -46.30 33.75 6.25
CA ASP A 162 -46.77 34.44 5.04
C ASP A 162 -47.80 33.60 4.26
N ALA A 163 -47.63 32.27 4.21
CA ALA A 163 -48.60 31.37 3.59
C ALA A 163 -49.94 31.31 4.35
N ALA A 164 -49.93 31.44 5.69
CA ALA A 164 -51.16 31.48 6.50
C ALA A 164 -51.86 32.86 6.42
N SER A 165 -51.10 33.95 6.29
CA SER A 165 -51.63 35.31 6.10
C SER A 165 -52.33 35.48 4.74
N LEU A 166 -51.76 34.92 3.67
CA LEU A 166 -52.34 34.97 2.32
C LEU A 166 -53.64 34.17 2.19
N ILE A 167 -53.79 33.06 2.93
CA ILE A 167 -55.02 32.26 2.92
C ILE A 167 -56.16 32.96 3.68
N TYR A 168 -55.85 33.65 4.80
CA TYR A 168 -56.87 34.37 5.57
C TYR A 168 -57.42 35.60 4.82
N ALA A 169 -56.56 36.36 4.14
CA ALA A 169 -56.95 37.54 3.37
C ALA A 169 -57.84 37.22 2.15
N ALA A 170 -57.67 36.05 1.52
CA ALA A 170 -58.50 35.62 0.39
C ALA A 170 -59.91 35.15 0.79
N SER A 171 -60.15 34.88 2.08
CA SER A 171 -61.43 34.37 2.58
C SER A 171 -62.40 35.44 3.08
N GLY A 172 -61.93 36.69 3.25
CA GLY A 172 -62.70 37.81 3.81
C GLY A 172 -63.47 38.68 2.80
N ALA A 173 -63.30 38.48 1.49
CA ALA A 173 -63.97 39.26 0.46
C ALA A 173 -65.17 38.49 -0.14
N LYS A 174 -66.24 38.32 0.64
CA LYS A 174 -67.58 38.10 0.08
C LYS A 174 -68.40 39.33 0.37
N CYS A 175 -68.42 40.22 -0.62
CA CYS A 175 -69.33 41.35 -0.73
C CYS A 175 -70.76 40.81 -0.66
N SER A 176 -71.50 41.23 0.35
CA SER A 176 -72.95 41.18 0.34
C SER A 176 -73.42 42.22 -0.67
N ASP A 177 -74.10 41.80 -1.73
CA ASP A 177 -74.96 42.68 -2.52
C ASP A 177 -76.34 42.03 -2.60
N ASP A 178 -77.33 42.89 -2.31
CA ASP A 178 -78.77 42.66 -2.23
C ASP A 178 -79.43 42.14 -3.53
#